data_AF-D2RK66-F1
#
_entry.id   AF-D2RK66-F1
#
_cell.length_a   1.000
_cell.length_b   1.000
_cell.length_c   1.000
_cell.angle_alpha   90.00
_cell.angle_beta   90.00
_cell.angle_gamma   90.00
#
_symmetry.space_group_name_H-M   'P 1'
#
loop_
_entity.id
_entity.type
_entity.pdbx_description
1 polymer ?
#
loop_
_entity_poly.entity_id
_entity_poly.type
_entity_poly.pdbx_seq_one_letter_code
_entity_poly.pdbx_strand_id
1 'polypeptide(L)' 'MGKVRKHIRNLRDGSADGERLFDAIVEGGRVIIELKTSRKQLVQVPWEDILLQVEAAKRASSEG' A
#
# COMPACT_ATOMS: atom_id res chain seq x y z
N MET A 1 -3.40 13.74 -17.76
CA MET A 1 -4.14 13.04 -16.69
C MET A 1 -3.39 13.30 -15.38
N GLY A 2 -4.06 13.86 -14.37
CA GLY A 2 -3.40 14.31 -13.14
C GLY A 2 -2.95 13.17 -12.24
N LYS A 3 -1.90 13.41 -11.44
CA LYS A 3 -1.46 12.55 -10.36
C LYS A 3 -2.41 12.69 -9.18
N VAL A 4 -3.02 11.59 -8.73
CA VAL A 4 -3.87 11.56 -7.54
C VAL A 4 -3.13 10.87 -6.41
N ARG A 5 -3.13 11.46 -5.22
CA ARG A 5 -2.56 10.86 -4.00
C ARG A 5 -3.67 10.68 -2.97
N LYS A 6 -3.83 9.46 -2.45
CA LYS A 6 -4.84 9.11 -1.44
C LYS A 6 -4.20 8.41 -0.26
N HIS A 7 -4.60 8.79 0.95
CA HIS A 7 -4.11 8.17 2.18
C HIS A 7 -4.85 6.85 2.39
N ILE A 8 -4.12 5.77 2.60
CA ILE A 8 -4.66 4.47 2.98
C ILE A 8 -4.55 4.34 4.49
N ARG A 9 -5.65 3.96 5.13
CA ARG A 9 -5.82 4.04 6.58
C ARG A 9 -6.29 2.71 7.17
N ASN A 10 -5.87 2.43 8.39
CA ASN A 10 -6.38 1.34 9.19
C ASN A 10 -7.72 1.75 9.80
N LEU A 11 -8.82 1.31 9.19
CA LEU A 11 -10.18 1.62 9.66
C LEU A 11 -10.62 0.78 10.88
N ARG A 12 -9.74 -0.08 11.41
CA ARG A 12 -10.01 -0.98 12.54
C ARG A 12 -9.21 -0.62 13.80
N ASP A 13 -8.55 0.53 13.81
CA ASP A 13 -7.78 1.02 14.96
C ASP A 13 -8.66 1.69 16.04
N GLY A 14 -9.95 1.90 15.75
CA GLY A 14 -10.89 2.56 16.66
C GLY A 14 -10.84 4.09 16.63
N SER A 15 -10.00 4.70 15.78
CA SER A 15 -10.02 6.15 15.57
C SER A 15 -11.08 6.54 14.54
N ALA A 16 -11.61 7.77 14.64
CA ALA A 16 -12.69 8.24 13.77
C ALA A 16 -12.29 8.27 12.28
N ASP A 17 -11.01 8.58 12.01
CA ASP A 17 -10.48 8.72 10.65
C ASP A 17 -9.61 7.54 10.21
N GLY A 18 -9.22 6.63 11.12
CA GLY A 18 -8.26 5.56 10.89
C GLY A 18 -6.80 6.05 10.84
N GLU A 19 -5.90 5.30 11.47
CA GLU A 19 -4.45 5.51 11.42
C GLU A 19 -3.96 5.44 9.98
N ARG A 20 -3.22 6.45 9.52
CA ARG A 20 -2.62 6.43 8.19
C ARG A 20 -1.49 5.41 8.13
N LEU A 21 -1.62 4.45 7.23
CA LEU A 21 -0.61 3.42 6.99
C LEU A 21 0.39 3.87 5.92
N PHE A 22 -0.11 4.25 4.74
CA PHE A 22 0.69 4.64 3.59
C PHE A 22 -0.13 5.46 2.59
N ASP A 23 0.50 5.94 1.53
CA ASP A 23 -0.20 6.63 0.44
C ASP A 23 -0.28 5.76 -0.81
N ALA A 24 -1.43 5.81 -1.49
CA ALA A 24 -1.58 5.34 -2.86
C ALA A 24 -1.46 6.52 -3.81
N ILE A 25 -0.60 6.38 -4.81
CA ILE A 25 -0.35 7.36 -5.87
C ILE A 25 -0.84 6.74 -7.18
N VAL A 26 -1.84 7.37 -7.82
CA VAL A 26 -2.36 6.96 -9.12
C VAL A 26 -1.87 7.93 -10.18
N GLU A 27 -1.12 7.42 -11.14
CA GLU A 27 -0.54 8.21 -12.22
C GLU A 27 -0.48 7.38 -13.52
N GLY A 28 -1.09 7.90 -14.59
CA GLY A 28 -1.08 7.20 -15.89
C GLY A 28 -1.69 5.79 -15.85
N GLY A 29 -2.66 5.55 -14.96
CA GLY A 29 -3.29 4.23 -14.76
C GLY A 29 -2.46 3.25 -13.92
N ARG A 30 -1.25 3.63 -13.51
CA ARG A 30 -0.41 2.84 -12.61
C ARG A 30 -0.66 3.27 -11.17
N VAL A 31 -0.54 2.33 -10.24
CA VAL A 31 -0.67 2.59 -8.81
C VAL A 31 0.66 2.31 -8.12
N ILE A 32 1.16 3.30 -7.38
CA ILE A 32 2.36 3.18 -6.56
C ILE A 32 1.97 3.39 -5.12
N ILE A 33 2.39 2.48 -4.25
CA ILE A 33 2.29 2.63 -2.80
C ILE A 33 3.55 3.32 -2.29
N GLU A 34 3.39 4.44 -1.60
CA GLU A 34 4.46 5.18 -0.94
C GLU A 34 4.40 4.97 0.57
N LEU A 35 5.43 4.33 1.12
CA LEU A 35 5.57 4.06 2.54
C LEU A 35 6.63 4.98 3.16
N LYS A 36 6.34 5.51 4.34
CA LYS A 36 7.30 6.26 5.13
C LYS A 36 7.94 5.32 6.15
N THR A 37 9.24 5.11 6.03
CA THR A 37 9.98 4.25 6.97
C THR A 37 10.21 4.97 8.29
N SER A 38 10.58 4.22 9.33
CA SER A 38 11.00 4.77 10.63
C SER A 38 12.16 5.76 10.52
N ARG A 39 12.99 5.63 9.48
CA ARG A 39 14.09 6.56 9.14
C ARG A 39 13.63 7.82 8.38
N LYS A 40 12.32 8.06 8.29
CA LYS A 40 11.69 9.14 7.52
C LYS A 40 11.98 9.09 6.01
N GLN A 41 12.46 7.94 5.49
CA GLN A 41 12.66 7.75 4.06
C GLN A 41 11.34 7.35 3.41
N LEU A 42 11.13 7.77 2.17
CA LEU A 42 9.99 7.36 1.36
C LEU A 42 10.43 6.21 0.45
N VAL A 43 9.73 5.08 0.54
CA VAL A 43 9.91 3.94 -0.34
C VAL A 43 8.67 3.84 -1.22
N GLN A 44 8.86 3.71 -2.52
CA GLN A 44 7.80 3.55 -3.49
C GLN A 44 7.81 2.12 -4.02
N VAL A 45 6.66 1.46 -3.96
CA VAL A 45 6.49 0.07 -4.40
C VAL A 45 5.31 0.03 -5.38
N PRO A 46 5.47 -0.49 -6.60
CA PRO A 46 4.35 -0.71 -7.51
C PRO A 46 3.29 -1.61 -6.88
N TRP A 47 2.02 -1.31 -7.14
CA TRP A 47 0.91 -2.12 -6.63
C TRP A 47 0.95 -3.55 -7.18
N GLU A 48 1.38 -3.70 -8.43
CA GLU A 48 1.50 -4.99 -9.12
C GLU A 48 2.51 -5.91 -8.41
N ASP A 49 3.62 -5.36 -7.90
CA ASP A 49 4.62 -6.11 -7.15
C ASP A 49 4.08 -6.58 -5.79
N ILE A 50 3.22 -5.76 -5.16
CA ILE A 50 2.55 -6.12 -3.90
C ILE A 50 1.56 -7.26 -4.15
N LEU A 51 0.73 -7.16 -5.20
CA LEU A 51 -0.21 -8.22 -5.58
C LEU A 51 0.52 -9.55 -5.81
N LEU A 52 1.63 -9.53 -6.55
CA LEU A 52 2.43 -10.73 -6.82
C LEU A 52 2.91 -11.39 -5.52
N GLN A 53 3.43 -10.60 -4.58
CA GLN A 53 3.93 -11.10 -3.29
C GLN A 53 2.80 -11.65 -2.41
N VAL A 54 1.65 -10.97 -2.38
CA VAL A 54 0.47 -11.43 -1.61
C VAL A 54 -0.07 -12.74 -2.17
N GLU A 55 -0.18 -12.88 -3.50
CA GLU A 55 -0.61 -14.14 -4.11
C GLU A 55 0.39 -15.28 -3.85
N ALA A 56 1.69 -14.99 -3.85
CA ALA A 56 2.70 -15.99 -3.45
C ALA A 56 2.51 -16.44 -1.99
N ALA A 57 2.26 -15.51 -1.07
CA ALA A 57 2.01 -15.84 0.34
C ALA A 57 0.73 -16.69 0.54
N LYS A 58 -0.35 -16.39 -0.18
CA LYS A 58 -1.60 -17.18 -0.14
C LYS A 58 -1.41 -18.61 -0.63
N ARG A 59 -0.58 -18.82 -1.65
CA ARG A 59 -0.25 -20.17 -2.15
C ARG A 59 0.52 -20.95 -1.09
N ALA A 60 1.56 -20.35 -0.51
CA ALA A 60 2.36 -20.97 0.55
C ALA A 60 1.53 -21.33 1.80
N SER A 61 0.53 -20.52 2.17
CA SER A 61 -0.34 -20.83 3.31
C SER A 61 -1.34 -21.96 3.05
N SER A 62 -1.56 -22.33 1.79
CA SER A 62 -2.50 -23.40 1.41
C SER A 62 -1.80 -24.76 1.24
N GLU A 63 -0.45 -24.78 1.27
CA GLU A 63 0.39 -25.98 1.12
C GLU A 63 0.87 -26.54 2.48
N GLY A 64 0.46 -25.94 3.61
CA GLY A 64 0.72 -26.42 4.97
C GLY A 64 -0.52 -26.91 5.67
#